data_AF-A0A6V8L151-F1
#
_entry.id   AF-A0A6V8L151-F1
#
_cell.length_a   1.000
_cell.length_b   1.000
_cell.length_c   1.000
_cell.angle_alpha   90.00
_cell.angle_beta   90.00
_cell.angle_gamma   90.00
#
_symmetry.space_group_name_H-M   'P 1'
#
loop_
_entity.id
_entity.type
_entity.pdbx_description
1 polymer ?
#
loop_
_entity_poly.entity_id
_entity_poly.type
_entity_poly.pdbx_seq_one_letter_code
_entity_poly.pdbx_strand_id
1 'polypeptide(L)'
;MRRVTLIAVLAVLAIVAAGCQTGGPEVRVELTTRPRPALPTAIPTYVHSEPPRTPHPPGALCPTGRPPEPPRATGQPDVTARVNRAWDRIERWLRAHAPATLATLKAPASARRVRAAEAAMSVGFPADLVASLRRHDGARTTNLSTVFQLPPMYGLMSLDEVRQDWRTRCGIIERAGDQPGWWWHAKFVPFAQDFGGDVLVVDQRPEGGGRVGLHSHEDGMHFEGEPDSLATLLEQTARALDSGQPCGGYRAEVNEVGGLDWVPA
;
A
#
# COMPACT_ATOMS: atom_id res chain seq x y z
N MET A 1 37.90 -27.38 7.67
CA MET A 1 37.13 -26.17 7.98
C MET A 1 36.76 -25.48 6.67
N ARG A 2 35.52 -25.64 6.24
CA ARG A 2 34.99 -25.14 4.96
C ARG A 2 34.54 -23.68 5.13
N ARG A 3 35.03 -22.79 4.27
CA ARG A 3 34.55 -21.41 4.16
C ARG A 3 33.30 -21.43 3.27
N VAL A 4 32.18 -20.96 3.81
CA VAL A 4 30.92 -20.79 3.08
C VAL A 4 30.93 -19.39 2.47
N THR A 5 30.87 -19.32 1.15
CA THR A 5 30.76 -18.07 0.38
C THR A 5 29.28 -17.74 0.22
N LEU A 6 28.84 -16.61 0.76
CA LEU A 6 27.50 -16.05 0.54
C LEU A 6 27.42 -15.53 -0.91
N ILE A 7 26.48 -16.07 -1.69
CA ILE A 7 26.14 -15.55 -3.02
C ILE A 7 25.01 -14.54 -2.81
N ALA A 8 25.31 -13.26 -3.05
CA ALA A 8 24.31 -12.21 -3.13
C ALA A 8 23.62 -12.28 -4.49
N VAL A 9 22.31 -12.50 -4.48
CA VAL A 9 21.45 -12.44 -5.68
C VAL A 9 21.00 -10.99 -5.86
N LEU A 10 21.62 -10.30 -6.81
CA LEU A 10 21.19 -8.99 -7.32
C LEU A 10 20.19 -9.22 -8.45
N ALA A 11 18.91 -8.95 -8.21
CA ALA A 11 17.89 -8.91 -9.26
C ALA A 11 17.92 -7.53 -9.95
N VAL A 12 18.17 -7.54 -11.25
CA VAL A 12 18.21 -6.38 -12.14
C VAL A 12 16.79 -6.06 -12.62
N LEU A 13 16.26 -4.90 -12.27
CA LEU A 13 15.07 -4.32 -12.93
C LEU A 13 15.52 -3.58 -14.19
N ALA A 14 15.28 -4.19 -15.36
CA ALA A 14 15.43 -3.54 -16.65
C ALA A 14 14.08 -2.96 -17.10
N ILE A 15 14.02 -1.63 -17.21
CA ILE A 15 12.90 -0.90 -17.81
C ILE A 15 12.97 -1.07 -19.33
N VAL A 16 11.99 -1.76 -19.93
CA VAL A 16 11.81 -1.81 -21.39
C VAL A 16 10.73 -0.81 -21.77
N ALA A 17 11.14 0.33 -22.31
CA ALA A 17 10.25 1.25 -23.01
C ALA A 17 10.17 0.81 -24.49
N ALA A 18 9.06 0.17 -24.88
CA ALA A 18 8.71 -0.05 -26.27
C ALA A 18 7.82 1.12 -26.75
N GLY A 19 8.40 2.03 -27.53
CA GLY A 19 7.70 3.12 -28.21
C GLY A 19 7.82 2.98 -29.72
N CYS A 20 6.68 2.97 -30.41
CA CYS A 20 6.50 2.80 -31.85
C CYS A 20 7.30 3.78 -32.72
N GLN A 21 7.74 3.29 -33.87
CA GLN A 21 8.32 4.08 -34.97
C GLN A 21 7.24 4.87 -35.72
N THR A 22 7.47 6.16 -35.95
CA THR A 22 6.89 6.90 -37.08
C THR A 22 7.96 7.81 -37.68
N GLY A 23 8.18 7.69 -38.98
CA GLY A 23 9.23 8.38 -39.73
C GLY A 23 9.02 9.89 -39.88
N GLY A 24 10.14 10.60 -39.98
CA GLY A 24 10.27 12.02 -40.32
C GLY A 24 11.58 12.26 -41.07
N PRO A 25 11.70 13.37 -41.83
CA PRO A 25 12.69 13.50 -42.89
C PRO A 25 14.12 13.68 -42.38
N GLU A 26 15.07 13.18 -43.18
CA GLU A 26 16.52 13.19 -42.95
C GLU A 26 17.05 14.64 -42.86
N VAL A 27 17.33 15.09 -41.63
CA VAL A 27 18.03 16.35 -41.37
C VAL A 27 19.54 16.10 -41.47
N ARG A 28 20.16 16.59 -42.54
CA ARG A 28 21.62 16.60 -42.70
C ARG A 28 22.23 17.61 -41.71
N VAL A 29 22.85 17.11 -40.65
CA VAL A 29 23.58 17.92 -39.66
C VAL A 29 25.02 18.12 -40.16
N GLU A 30 25.39 19.37 -40.47
CA GLU A 30 26.78 19.76 -40.67
C GLU A 30 27.54 19.67 -39.34
N LEU A 31 28.48 18.74 -39.26
CA LEU A 31 29.37 18.57 -38.12
C LEU A 31 30.42 19.68 -38.10
N THR A 32 30.09 20.81 -37.47
CA THR A 32 31.11 21.78 -37.07
C THR A 32 31.82 21.26 -35.82
N THR A 33 33.10 20.91 -35.95
CA THR A 33 33.94 20.44 -34.82
C THR A 33 34.30 21.62 -33.92
N ARG A 34 33.44 21.94 -32.96
CA ARG A 34 33.82 22.81 -31.84
C ARG A 34 34.70 22.03 -30.85
N PRO A 35 35.78 22.63 -30.32
CA PRO A 35 36.57 21.99 -29.27
C PRO A 35 35.69 21.67 -28.06
N ARG A 36 35.82 20.45 -27.53
CA ARG A 36 35.11 19.99 -26.32
C ARG A 36 35.56 20.87 -25.14
N PRO A 37 34.67 21.57 -24.42
CA PRO A 37 35.06 22.24 -23.20
C PRO A 37 35.55 21.19 -22.19
N ALA A 38 36.66 21.47 -21.51
CA ALA A 38 37.19 20.60 -20.48
C ALA A 38 36.16 20.43 -19.36
N LEU A 39 35.89 19.18 -18.96
CA LEU A 39 35.06 18.88 -17.79
C LEU A 39 35.77 19.41 -16.54
N PRO A 40 35.09 20.13 -15.63
CA PRO A 40 35.69 20.51 -14.35
C PRO A 40 36.03 19.24 -13.56
N THR A 41 37.29 19.13 -13.13
CA THR A 41 37.89 17.96 -12.47
C THR A 41 37.37 17.72 -11.05
N ALA A 42 36.42 18.51 -10.56
CA ALA A 42 35.84 18.35 -9.24
C ALA A 42 34.35 18.71 -9.28
N ILE A 43 33.50 17.71 -9.07
CA ILE A 43 32.14 17.95 -8.58
C ILE A 43 32.32 18.30 -7.10
N PRO A 44 31.98 19.52 -6.64
CA PRO A 44 31.98 19.80 -5.22
C PRO A 44 31.03 18.80 -4.57
N THR A 45 31.55 17.95 -3.68
CA THR A 45 30.74 17.13 -2.80
C THR A 45 30.00 18.08 -1.90
N TYR A 46 28.80 18.47 -2.31
CA TYR A 46 27.88 19.17 -1.44
C TYR A 46 27.41 18.14 -0.41
N VAL A 47 28.13 18.07 0.71
CA VAL A 47 27.65 17.38 1.90
C VAL A 47 26.48 18.22 2.37
N HIS A 48 25.26 17.85 1.96
CA HIS A 48 24.08 18.43 2.55
C HIS A 48 24.11 18.02 4.01
N SER A 49 24.56 18.94 4.86
CA SER A 49 24.49 18.76 6.30
C SER A 49 23.03 18.97 6.64
N GLU A 50 22.24 17.89 6.53
CA GLU A 50 20.88 17.89 7.03
C GLU A 50 20.96 18.29 8.51
N PRO A 51 20.19 19.30 8.96
CA PRO A 51 20.23 19.71 10.36
C PRO A 51 19.93 18.49 11.25
N PRO A 52 20.60 18.37 12.41
CA PRO A 52 20.46 17.20 13.27
C PRO A 52 18.99 17.04 13.66
N ARG A 53 18.37 15.96 13.19
CA ARG A 53 17.02 15.57 13.58
C ARG A 53 17.05 15.10 15.02
N THR A 54 16.14 15.61 15.84
CA THR A 54 16.06 15.29 17.26
C THR A 54 14.83 14.42 17.51
N PRO A 55 14.98 13.27 18.20
CA PRO A 55 13.85 12.41 18.50
C PRO A 55 12.72 13.16 19.22
N HIS A 56 11.49 12.90 18.81
CA HIS A 56 10.30 13.35 19.50
C HIS A 56 10.02 12.50 20.75
N PRO A 57 9.42 13.08 21.80
CA PRO A 57 8.92 12.28 22.92
C PRO A 57 7.92 11.21 22.46
N PRO A 58 7.85 10.05 23.13
CA PRO A 58 6.88 9.02 22.80
C PRO A 58 5.43 9.53 22.81
N GLY A 59 4.70 9.29 21.72
CA GLY A 59 3.31 9.72 21.55
C GLY A 59 3.14 11.21 21.23
N ALA A 60 4.22 11.96 20.99
CA ALA A 60 4.14 13.37 20.62
C ALA A 60 3.55 13.56 19.21
N LEU A 61 3.85 12.67 18.27
CA LEU A 61 3.33 12.73 16.90
C LEU A 61 2.08 11.88 16.74
N CYS A 62 1.97 10.79 17.49
CA CYS A 62 0.85 9.86 17.46
C CYS A 62 0.18 9.69 18.83
N PRO A 63 -0.66 10.65 19.25
CA PRO A 63 -1.31 10.59 20.55
C PRO A 63 -2.32 9.43 20.62
N THR A 64 -2.31 8.69 21.72
CA THR A 64 -3.24 7.59 21.99
C THR A 64 -4.23 7.96 23.09
N GLY A 65 -5.39 7.30 23.13
CA GLY A 65 -6.36 7.46 24.22
C GLY A 65 -7.17 8.76 24.16
N ARG A 66 -7.07 9.53 23.07
CA ARG A 66 -8.00 10.63 22.80
C ARG A 66 -9.28 10.05 22.20
N PRO A 67 -10.47 10.62 22.48
CA PRO A 67 -11.65 10.28 21.72
C PRO A 67 -11.33 10.41 20.22
N PRO A 68 -11.60 9.38 19.40
CA PRO A 68 -11.32 9.45 17.98
C PRO A 68 -12.15 10.60 17.41
N GLU A 69 -11.51 11.43 16.59
CA GLU A 69 -12.26 12.41 15.81
C GLU A 69 -13.30 11.63 14.97
N PRO A 70 -14.58 12.01 15.02
CA PRO A 70 -15.60 11.27 14.30
C PRO A 70 -15.21 11.22 12.81
N PRO A 71 -15.28 10.05 12.16
CA PRO A 71 -15.07 9.96 10.73
C PRO A 71 -16.00 10.95 10.03
N ARG A 72 -15.51 11.66 9.00
CA ARG A 72 -16.34 12.58 8.20
C ARG A 72 -17.54 11.89 7.54
N ALA A 73 -17.61 10.57 7.58
CA ALA A 73 -18.76 9.78 7.14
C ALA A 73 -18.85 8.47 7.95
N THR A 74 -19.43 8.49 9.14
CA THR A 74 -19.95 7.25 9.74
C THR A 74 -21.32 6.95 9.14
N GLY A 75 -21.51 5.75 8.61
CA GLY A 75 -22.83 5.26 8.23
C GLY A 75 -23.38 5.81 6.92
N GLN A 76 -22.57 5.97 5.87
CA GLN A 76 -23.09 6.15 4.50
C GLN A 76 -23.61 4.79 3.98
N PRO A 77 -24.93 4.57 3.87
CA PRO A 77 -25.47 3.27 3.51
C PRO A 77 -25.05 2.85 2.09
N ASP A 78 -24.88 3.82 1.20
CA ASP A 78 -24.42 3.58 -0.17
C ASP A 78 -22.99 3.01 -0.21
N VAL A 79 -22.05 3.60 0.55
CA VAL A 79 -20.67 3.10 0.63
C VAL A 79 -20.63 1.68 1.20
N THR A 80 -21.39 1.41 2.26
CA THR A 80 -21.47 0.05 2.84
C THR A 80 -22.02 -0.96 1.83
N ALA A 81 -23.06 -0.57 1.08
CA ALA A 81 -23.63 -1.43 0.04
C ALA A 81 -22.65 -1.69 -1.12
N ARG A 82 -21.87 -0.69 -1.53
CA ARG A 82 -20.80 -0.85 -2.55
C ARG A 82 -19.75 -1.85 -2.10
N VAL A 83 -19.21 -1.69 -0.89
CA VAL A 83 -18.22 -2.61 -0.31
C VAL A 83 -18.76 -4.04 -0.22
N ASN A 84 -19.99 -4.21 0.28
CA ASN A 84 -20.60 -5.54 0.37
C ASN A 84 -20.80 -6.19 -1.01
N ARG A 85 -21.25 -5.43 -2.02
CA ARG A 85 -21.39 -5.94 -3.39
C ARG A 85 -20.05 -6.38 -3.99
N ALA A 86 -18.97 -5.63 -3.74
CA ALA A 86 -17.64 -6.00 -4.18
C ALA A 86 -17.17 -7.29 -3.49
N TRP A 87 -17.34 -7.39 -2.18
CA TRP A 87 -17.02 -8.59 -1.41
C TRP A 87 -17.82 -9.81 -1.86
N ASP A 88 -19.12 -9.68 -2.11
CA ASP A 88 -19.94 -10.79 -2.58
C ASP A 88 -19.43 -11.34 -3.93
N ARG A 89 -18.90 -10.47 -4.82
CA ARG A 89 -18.28 -10.89 -6.09
C ARG A 89 -16.96 -11.61 -5.85
N ILE A 90 -16.08 -11.01 -5.05
CA ILE A 90 -14.78 -11.58 -4.68
C ILE A 90 -14.97 -12.96 -4.05
N GLU A 91 -15.84 -13.08 -3.04
CA GLU A 91 -16.11 -14.35 -2.35
C GLU A 91 -16.70 -15.42 -3.27
N ARG A 92 -17.58 -15.03 -4.21
CA ARG A 92 -18.11 -15.98 -5.21
C ARG A 92 -17.00 -16.51 -6.11
N TRP A 93 -16.14 -15.62 -6.60
CA TRP A 93 -15.00 -16.02 -7.43
C TRP A 93 -14.03 -16.91 -6.65
N LEU A 94 -13.63 -16.51 -5.44
CA LEU A 94 -12.72 -17.30 -4.60
C LEU A 94 -13.30 -18.68 -4.28
N ARG A 95 -14.61 -18.80 -4.02
CA ARG A 95 -15.26 -20.10 -3.79
C ARG A 95 -15.17 -21.04 -4.99
N ALA A 96 -15.23 -20.50 -6.20
CA ALA A 96 -15.17 -21.28 -7.43
C ALA A 96 -13.74 -21.60 -7.89
N HIS A 97 -12.79 -20.69 -7.64
CA HIS A 97 -11.47 -20.73 -8.27
C HIS A 97 -10.32 -20.87 -7.27
N ALA A 98 -10.39 -20.23 -6.10
CA ALA A 98 -9.31 -20.19 -5.13
C ALA A 98 -9.81 -20.45 -3.68
N PRO A 99 -10.38 -21.65 -3.39
CA PRO A 99 -10.98 -21.94 -2.10
C PRO A 99 -9.95 -21.96 -0.96
N ALA A 100 -8.67 -22.22 -1.24
CA ALA A 100 -7.61 -22.10 -0.25
C ALA A 100 -7.45 -20.65 0.21
N THR A 101 -7.54 -19.69 -0.72
CA THR A 101 -7.55 -18.26 -0.39
C THR A 101 -8.80 -17.83 0.33
N LEU A 102 -9.99 -18.27 -0.10
CA LEU A 102 -11.23 -18.00 0.61
C LEU A 102 -11.13 -18.41 2.09
N ALA A 103 -10.53 -19.57 2.35
CA ALA A 103 -10.38 -20.08 3.70
C ALA A 103 -9.52 -19.16 4.58
N THR A 104 -8.58 -18.39 4.03
CA THR A 104 -7.72 -17.48 4.81
C THR A 104 -8.46 -16.26 5.36
N LEU A 105 -9.55 -15.82 4.71
CA LEU A 105 -10.32 -14.67 5.16
C LEU A 105 -10.84 -14.89 6.59
N LYS A 106 -10.66 -13.89 7.44
CA LYS A 106 -11.06 -13.96 8.84
C LYS A 106 -12.54 -13.64 9.00
N ALA A 107 -13.10 -14.05 10.14
CA ALA A 107 -14.46 -13.71 10.50
C ALA A 107 -14.63 -12.18 10.60
N PRO A 108 -15.85 -11.65 10.43
CA PRO A 108 -16.18 -10.25 10.65
C PRO A 108 -15.65 -9.65 11.95
N ALA A 109 -15.09 -8.44 11.89
CA ALA A 109 -14.82 -7.64 13.07
C ALA A 109 -16.14 -7.16 13.71
N SER A 110 -16.27 -7.32 15.02
CA SER A 110 -17.40 -6.71 15.75
C SER A 110 -17.27 -5.18 15.77
N ALA A 111 -18.40 -4.46 15.79
CA ALA A 111 -18.41 -3.00 15.93
C ALA A 111 -17.69 -2.52 17.20
N ARG A 112 -17.69 -3.32 18.27
CA ARG A 112 -16.93 -3.04 19.50
C ARG A 112 -15.43 -3.07 19.26
N ARG A 113 -14.92 -4.03 18.49
CA ARG A 113 -13.49 -4.13 18.15
C ARG A 113 -13.04 -2.97 17.27
N VAL A 114 -13.85 -2.59 16.27
CA VAL A 114 -13.57 -1.42 15.43
C VAL A 114 -13.46 -0.15 16.27
N ARG A 115 -14.46 0.14 17.12
CA ARG A 115 -14.42 1.32 18.02
C ARG A 115 -13.22 1.31 18.96
N ALA A 116 -12.82 0.13 19.46
CA ALA A 116 -11.64 0.01 20.31
C ALA A 116 -10.35 0.32 19.55
N ALA A 117 -10.26 -0.04 18.26
CA ALA A 117 -9.12 0.30 17.42
C ALA A 117 -9.08 1.82 17.12
N GLU A 118 -10.22 2.40 16.72
CA GLU A 118 -10.35 3.84 16.48
C GLU A 118 -9.92 4.65 17.73
N ALA A 119 -10.39 4.26 18.91
CA ALA A 119 -10.02 4.90 20.17
C ALA A 119 -8.54 4.70 20.55
N ALA A 120 -7.97 3.52 20.29
CA ALA A 120 -6.56 3.27 20.55
C ALA A 120 -5.63 4.12 19.66
N MET A 121 -6.06 4.38 18.42
CA MET A 121 -5.32 5.16 17.43
C MET A 121 -5.69 6.65 17.45
N SER A 122 -6.70 7.04 18.23
CA SER A 122 -7.29 8.40 18.23
C SER A 122 -7.75 8.86 16.83
N VAL A 123 -8.12 7.94 15.95
CA VAL A 123 -8.49 8.19 14.55
C VAL A 123 -9.76 7.42 14.20
N GLY A 124 -10.77 8.13 13.70
CA GLY A 124 -11.95 7.50 13.14
C GLY A 124 -11.64 6.83 11.80
N PHE A 125 -12.19 5.65 11.55
CA PHE A 125 -12.00 4.93 10.29
C PHE A 125 -13.06 5.33 9.25
N PRO A 126 -12.72 5.37 7.95
CA PRO A 126 -13.70 5.70 6.92
C PRO A 126 -14.74 4.57 6.76
N ALA A 127 -15.93 4.92 6.28
CA ALA A 127 -17.07 4.00 6.19
C ALA A 127 -16.75 2.71 5.40
N ASP A 128 -15.95 2.82 4.34
CA ASP A 128 -15.56 1.68 3.50
C ASP A 128 -14.60 0.73 4.22
N LEU A 129 -13.61 1.24 4.96
CA LEU A 129 -12.75 0.42 5.81
C LEU A 129 -13.55 -0.27 6.92
N VAL A 130 -14.45 0.46 7.58
CA VAL A 130 -15.34 -0.13 8.60
C VAL A 130 -16.22 -1.23 7.98
N ALA A 131 -16.81 -0.99 6.80
CA ALA A 131 -17.62 -1.98 6.11
C ALA A 131 -16.80 -3.23 5.73
N SER A 132 -15.57 -3.04 5.23
CA SER A 132 -14.68 -4.13 4.84
C SER A 132 -14.25 -4.97 6.05
N LEU A 133 -13.83 -4.33 7.15
CA LEU A 133 -13.48 -5.02 8.40
C LEU A 133 -14.67 -5.79 9.01
N ARG A 134 -15.88 -5.24 8.87
CA ARG A 134 -17.12 -5.91 9.28
C ARG A 134 -17.54 -7.04 8.33
N ARG A 135 -16.87 -7.20 7.19
CA ARG A 135 -16.99 -8.38 6.33
C ARG A 135 -15.92 -9.40 6.67
N HIS A 136 -14.66 -8.97 6.71
CA HIS A 136 -13.50 -9.78 7.06
C HIS A 136 -12.50 -8.97 7.89
N ASP A 137 -12.18 -9.44 9.11
CA ASP A 137 -11.13 -8.86 9.95
C ASP A 137 -9.73 -9.27 9.46
N GLY A 138 -9.41 -8.87 8.22
CA GLY A 138 -8.18 -9.26 7.51
C GLY A 138 -8.19 -10.69 6.98
N ALA A 139 -7.00 -11.16 6.60
CA ALA A 139 -6.74 -12.54 6.20
C ALA A 139 -5.69 -13.17 7.12
N ARG A 140 -5.65 -14.51 7.19
CA ARG A 140 -4.59 -15.23 7.90
C ARG A 140 -3.33 -15.27 7.04
N THR A 141 -2.22 -14.85 7.63
CA THR A 141 -0.92 -14.66 6.96
C THR A 141 0.04 -15.84 7.16
N THR A 142 -0.46 -16.99 7.61
CA THR A 142 0.35 -18.18 7.92
C THR A 142 0.96 -18.84 6.68
N ASN A 143 0.41 -18.60 5.49
CA ASN A 143 0.93 -19.10 4.23
C ASN A 143 0.69 -18.07 3.11
N LEU A 144 1.78 -17.47 2.63
CA LEU A 144 1.74 -16.43 1.61
C LEU A 144 1.24 -16.95 0.26
N SER A 145 1.43 -18.22 -0.07
CA SER A 145 0.90 -18.81 -1.32
C SER A 145 -0.62 -18.96 -1.34
N THR A 146 -1.30 -18.62 -0.23
CA THR A 146 -2.77 -18.73 -0.13
C THR A 146 -3.43 -17.50 0.47
N VAL A 147 -2.69 -16.55 1.04
CA VAL A 147 -3.28 -15.39 1.69
C VAL A 147 -4.07 -14.55 0.68
N PHE A 148 -5.24 -14.03 1.08
CA PHE A 148 -5.96 -13.10 0.21
C PHE A 148 -5.17 -11.80 0.05
N GLN A 149 -4.90 -11.42 -1.19
CA GLN A 149 -4.21 -10.19 -1.56
C GLN A 149 -5.08 -9.34 -2.48
N LEU A 150 -5.10 -8.03 -2.22
CA LEU A 150 -5.49 -7.02 -3.20
C LEU A 150 -4.37 -6.88 -4.25
N PRO A 151 -4.69 -6.56 -5.51
CA PRO A 151 -3.67 -6.33 -6.53
C PRO A 151 -2.79 -5.13 -6.15
N PRO A 152 -1.48 -5.15 -6.46
CA PRO A 152 -0.75 -6.28 -7.04
C PRO A 152 -0.34 -7.36 -6.04
N MET A 153 -0.18 -7.09 -4.73
CA MET A 153 0.21 -8.13 -3.76
C MET A 153 0.01 -7.72 -2.29
N TYR A 154 -1.06 -6.98 -2.00
CA TYR A 154 -1.31 -6.43 -0.66
C TYR A 154 -2.29 -7.29 0.15
N GLY A 155 -1.77 -8.04 1.12
CA GLY A 155 -2.56 -8.85 2.05
C GLY A 155 -3.38 -8.01 3.02
N LEU A 156 -4.66 -8.34 3.21
CA LEU A 156 -5.54 -7.59 4.11
C LEU A 156 -5.15 -7.75 5.58
N MET A 157 -4.96 -6.61 6.26
CA MET A 157 -4.62 -6.57 7.67
C MET A 157 -5.86 -6.68 8.54
N SER A 158 -5.76 -7.46 9.62
CA SER A 158 -6.73 -7.46 10.70
C SER A 158 -6.56 -6.24 11.60
N LEU A 159 -7.58 -5.94 12.41
CA LEU A 159 -7.53 -4.82 13.37
C LEU A 159 -6.31 -4.84 14.29
N ASP A 160 -5.82 -6.03 14.66
CA ASP A 160 -4.65 -6.15 15.51
C ASP A 160 -3.36 -5.80 14.74
N GLU A 161 -3.26 -6.22 13.48
CA GLU A 161 -2.16 -5.86 12.57
C GLU A 161 -2.18 -4.36 12.24
N VAL A 162 -3.36 -3.79 11.90
CA VAL A 162 -3.53 -2.36 11.65
C VAL A 162 -3.01 -1.53 12.82
N ARG A 163 -3.40 -1.89 14.05
CA ARG A 163 -2.94 -1.18 15.25
C ARG A 163 -1.44 -1.35 15.48
N GLN A 164 -0.91 -2.55 15.26
CA GLN A 164 0.50 -2.83 15.50
C GLN A 164 1.41 -2.10 14.51
N ASP A 165 1.06 -2.11 13.23
CA ASP A 165 1.80 -1.40 12.19
C ASP A 165 1.75 0.12 12.41
N TRP A 166 0.57 0.66 12.71
CA TRP A 166 0.42 2.08 13.05
C TRP A 166 1.32 2.49 14.22
N ARG A 167 1.34 1.72 15.32
CA ARG A 167 2.21 1.99 16.47
C ARG A 167 3.69 1.92 16.11
N THR A 168 4.05 0.96 15.26
CA THR A 168 5.44 0.76 14.82
C THR A 168 5.91 1.98 14.04
N ARG A 169 5.13 2.46 13.07
CA ARG A 169 5.48 3.63 12.23
C ARG A 169 5.49 4.93 13.03
N CYS A 170 4.52 5.12 13.92
CA CYS A 170 4.55 6.20 14.89
C CYS A 170 5.84 6.22 15.73
N GLY A 171 6.28 5.06 16.21
CA GLY A 171 7.54 4.95 16.94
C GLY A 171 8.78 5.16 16.06
N ILE A 172 8.72 4.89 14.76
CA ILE A 172 9.82 5.15 13.82
C ILE A 172 9.96 6.66 13.59
N ILE A 173 8.87 7.35 13.19
CA ILE A 173 8.92 8.80 12.90
C ILE A 173 9.33 9.60 14.14
N GLU A 174 8.85 9.21 15.33
CA GLU A 174 9.24 9.84 16.59
C GLU A 174 10.73 9.67 16.87
N ARG A 175 11.30 8.47 16.66
CA ARG A 175 12.74 8.24 16.86
C ARG A 175 13.61 8.92 15.81
N ALA A 176 13.12 9.01 14.57
CA ALA A 176 13.82 9.69 13.48
C ALA A 176 13.91 11.20 13.71
N GLY A 177 12.96 11.79 14.45
CA GLY A 177 12.88 13.24 14.62
C GLY A 177 12.34 13.97 13.39
N ASP A 178 11.56 13.26 12.58
CA ASP A 178 11.00 13.76 11.32
C ASP A 178 9.68 14.48 11.52
N GLN A 179 9.40 15.44 10.64
CA GLN A 179 8.12 16.13 10.64
C GLN A 179 7.01 15.20 10.13
N PRO A 180 5.84 15.19 10.80
CA PRO A 180 4.72 14.37 10.37
C PRO A 180 4.18 14.84 9.02
N GLY A 181 3.74 13.90 8.18
CA GLY A 181 3.06 14.18 6.92
C GLY A 181 3.69 13.49 5.72
N TRP A 182 5.00 13.70 5.48
CA TRP A 182 5.70 13.13 4.32
C TRP A 182 5.92 11.62 4.47
N TRP A 183 6.63 11.20 5.51
CA TRP A 183 6.91 9.78 5.73
C TRP A 183 5.75 9.11 6.46
N TRP A 184 5.32 9.63 7.62
CA TRP A 184 4.16 9.11 8.34
C TRP A 184 3.35 10.22 9.00
N HIS A 185 2.07 9.95 9.27
CA HIS A 185 1.18 10.83 10.01
C HIS A 185 0.22 9.98 10.86
N ALA A 186 -0.12 10.44 12.07
CA ALA A 186 -1.02 9.72 12.98
C ALA A 186 -2.39 9.39 12.36
N LYS A 187 -2.83 10.16 11.37
CA LYS A 187 -4.10 9.98 10.64
C LYS A 187 -4.01 9.07 9.41
N PHE A 188 -2.87 8.43 9.15
CA PHE A 188 -2.80 7.34 8.17
C PHE A 188 -3.20 6.05 8.84
N VAL A 189 -4.20 5.37 8.29
CA VAL A 189 -4.68 4.08 8.82
C VAL A 189 -4.28 2.99 7.84
N PRO A 190 -3.28 2.15 8.15
CA PRO A 190 -2.91 1.03 7.29
C PRO A 190 -4.05 0.01 7.22
N PHE A 191 -4.22 -0.65 6.09
CA PHE A 191 -5.26 -1.67 5.92
C PHE A 191 -4.81 -2.90 5.11
N ALA A 192 -3.72 -2.80 4.37
CA ALA A 192 -3.14 -3.93 3.66
C ALA A 192 -1.61 -3.79 3.59
N GLN A 193 -0.90 -4.92 3.50
CA GLN A 193 0.58 -4.98 3.54
C GLN A 193 1.13 -5.88 2.44
N ASP A 194 2.31 -5.54 1.91
CA ASP A 194 3.02 -6.34 0.90
C ASP A 194 3.90 -7.45 1.50
N PHE A 195 4.00 -7.51 2.83
CA PHE A 195 4.92 -8.36 3.60
C PHE A 195 6.41 -8.01 3.47
N GLY A 196 6.77 -6.97 2.73
CA GLY A 196 8.10 -6.40 2.55
C GLY A 196 8.36 -5.11 3.36
N GLY A 197 7.30 -4.50 3.90
CA GLY A 197 7.38 -3.29 4.73
C GLY A 197 6.50 -2.16 4.23
N ASP A 198 5.93 -2.30 3.03
CA ASP A 198 5.05 -1.32 2.42
C ASP A 198 3.60 -1.63 2.76
N VAL A 199 2.80 -0.58 2.89
CA VAL A 199 1.39 -0.70 3.26
C VAL A 199 0.51 0.21 2.44
N LEU A 200 -0.68 -0.27 2.13
CA LEU A 200 -1.77 0.60 1.71
C LEU A 200 -2.41 1.23 2.95
N VAL A 201 -2.67 2.52 2.87
CA VAL A 201 -3.28 3.32 3.93
C VAL A 201 -4.51 4.04 3.42
N VAL A 202 -5.42 4.38 4.33
CA VAL A 202 -6.42 5.43 4.08
C VAL A 202 -6.01 6.71 4.80
N ASP A 203 -6.08 7.83 4.10
CA ASP A 203 -5.70 9.14 4.62
C ASP A 203 -6.88 9.84 5.33
N GLN A 204 -6.88 9.83 6.67
CA GLN A 204 -7.92 10.48 7.49
C GLN A 204 -7.62 11.95 7.82
N ARG A 205 -6.62 12.57 7.20
CA ARG A 205 -6.41 14.01 7.34
C ARG A 205 -7.55 14.78 6.65
N PRO A 206 -7.84 16.03 7.07
CA PRO A 206 -8.89 16.85 6.46
C PRO A 206 -8.79 16.99 4.94
N GLU A 207 -7.58 17.05 4.41
CA GLU A 207 -7.26 17.15 2.98
C GLU A 207 -7.24 15.78 2.26
N GLY A 208 -7.08 14.69 2.99
CA GLY A 208 -6.96 13.34 2.45
C GLY A 208 -8.29 12.68 2.10
N GLY A 209 -9.36 13.01 2.85
CA GLY A 209 -10.72 12.60 2.51
C GLY A 209 -10.98 11.08 2.48
N GLY A 210 -10.10 10.26 3.06
CA GLY A 210 -10.19 8.80 3.03
C GLY A 210 -9.63 8.15 1.77
N ARG A 211 -8.89 8.90 0.93
CA ARG A 211 -8.21 8.33 -0.25
C ARG A 211 -7.23 7.22 0.13
N VAL A 212 -7.04 6.27 -0.78
CA VAL A 212 -5.98 5.27 -0.64
C VAL A 212 -4.64 5.92 -0.95
N GLY A 213 -3.61 5.54 -0.22
CA GLY A 213 -2.22 5.85 -0.50
C GLY A 213 -1.35 4.62 -0.29
N LEU A 214 -0.19 4.62 -0.95
CA LEU A 214 0.89 3.69 -0.70
C LEU A 214 1.90 4.36 0.22
N HIS A 215 2.22 3.70 1.33
CA HIS A 215 3.38 4.05 2.12
C HIS A 215 4.53 3.09 1.77
N SER A 216 5.60 3.62 1.18
CA SER A 216 6.89 2.92 1.07
C SER A 216 7.69 3.10 2.36
N HIS A 217 8.22 2.02 2.92
CA HIS A 217 9.08 2.13 4.10
C HIS A 217 10.39 2.91 3.84
N GLU A 218 10.82 2.99 2.59
CA GLU A 218 12.02 3.71 2.16
C GLU A 218 11.72 5.20 1.93
N ASP A 219 10.74 5.52 1.08
CA ASP A 219 10.57 6.88 0.56
C ASP A 219 9.33 7.62 1.09
N GLY A 220 8.46 6.96 1.87
CA GLY A 220 7.30 7.58 2.53
C GLY A 220 5.99 7.49 1.74
N MET A 221 5.16 8.54 1.81
CA MET A 221 3.80 8.52 1.27
C MET A 221 3.69 8.87 -0.21
N HIS A 222 2.99 8.01 -0.95
CA HIS A 222 2.58 8.22 -2.33
C HIS A 222 1.05 8.10 -2.44
N PHE A 223 0.43 9.04 -3.14
CA PHE A 223 -1.03 9.04 -3.39
C PHE A 223 -1.36 9.01 -4.89
N GLU A 224 -0.36 9.18 -5.74
CA GLU A 224 -0.55 9.24 -7.19
C GLU A 224 -0.74 7.82 -7.75
N GLY A 225 -1.76 7.64 -8.59
CA GLY A 225 -2.07 6.33 -9.20
C GLY A 225 -2.90 5.39 -8.31
N GLU A 226 -3.09 5.72 -7.04
CA GLU A 226 -3.91 4.94 -6.12
C GLU A 226 -5.42 5.22 -6.30
N PRO A 227 -6.31 4.25 -6.02
CA PRO A 227 -7.75 4.47 -6.08
C PRO A 227 -8.25 5.51 -5.06
N ASP A 228 -9.29 6.26 -5.43
CA ASP A 228 -9.86 7.31 -4.56
C ASP A 228 -10.45 6.80 -3.22
N SER A 229 -10.66 5.50 -3.07
CA SER A 229 -11.21 4.88 -1.85
C SER A 229 -10.96 3.38 -1.82
N LEU A 230 -11.05 2.77 -0.64
CA LEU A 230 -11.00 1.31 -0.51
C LEU A 230 -12.20 0.66 -1.22
N ALA A 231 -13.37 1.30 -1.21
CA ALA A 231 -14.53 0.82 -1.97
C ALA A 231 -14.21 0.69 -3.48
N THR A 232 -13.54 1.70 -4.06
CA THR A 232 -13.11 1.67 -5.47
C THR A 232 -12.08 0.56 -5.71
N LEU A 233 -11.09 0.41 -4.81
CA LEU A 233 -10.08 -0.66 -4.92
C LEU A 233 -10.71 -2.06 -4.88
N LEU A 234 -11.68 -2.30 -3.99
CA LEU A 234 -12.42 -3.56 -3.92
C LEU A 234 -13.27 -3.80 -5.17
N GLU A 235 -13.90 -2.76 -5.72
CA GLU A 235 -14.67 -2.84 -6.96
C GLU A 235 -13.79 -3.17 -8.17
N GLN A 236 -12.59 -2.57 -8.26
CA GLN A 236 -11.59 -2.87 -9.28
C GLN A 236 -11.08 -4.30 -9.16
N THR A 237 -10.79 -4.74 -7.92
CA THR A 237 -10.40 -6.12 -7.61
C THR A 237 -11.47 -7.11 -8.07
N ALA A 238 -12.73 -6.88 -7.71
CA ALA A 238 -13.86 -7.72 -8.12
C ALA A 238 -14.03 -7.77 -9.65
N ARG A 239 -13.84 -6.65 -10.35
CA ARG A 239 -13.90 -6.59 -11.82
C ARG A 239 -12.78 -7.41 -12.46
N ALA A 240 -11.56 -7.31 -11.94
CA ALA A 240 -10.42 -8.06 -12.47
C ALA A 240 -10.60 -9.58 -12.30
N LEU A 241 -11.09 -10.01 -11.14
CA LEU A 241 -11.43 -11.42 -10.90
C LEU A 241 -12.53 -11.92 -11.86
N ASP A 242 -13.63 -11.17 -11.98
CA ASP A 242 -14.77 -11.61 -12.81
C ASP A 242 -14.46 -11.63 -14.32
N SER A 243 -13.61 -10.71 -14.80
CA SER A 243 -13.35 -10.55 -16.24
C SER A 243 -12.04 -11.17 -16.72
N GLY A 244 -11.15 -11.53 -15.80
CA GLY A 244 -9.77 -11.91 -16.09
C GLY A 244 -8.91 -10.77 -16.65
N GLN A 245 -9.44 -9.54 -16.72
CA GLN A 245 -8.69 -8.38 -17.21
C GLN A 245 -7.72 -7.85 -16.16
N PRO A 246 -6.60 -7.23 -16.57
CA PRO A 246 -5.64 -6.68 -15.62
C PRO A 246 -6.19 -5.54 -14.76
N CYS A 247 -5.76 -5.48 -13.50
CA CYS A 247 -5.90 -4.36 -12.59
C CYS A 247 -4.51 -3.84 -12.22
N GLY A 248 -4.23 -2.57 -12.52
CA GLY A 248 -2.91 -1.98 -12.22
C GLY A 248 -1.74 -2.68 -12.94
N GLY A 249 -1.99 -3.33 -14.09
CA GLY A 249 -0.97 -4.10 -14.82
C GLY A 249 -0.78 -5.54 -14.33
N TYR A 250 -1.65 -6.03 -13.44
CA TYR A 250 -1.60 -7.40 -12.93
C TYR A 250 -2.90 -8.14 -13.19
N ARG A 251 -2.81 -9.42 -13.57
CA ARG A 251 -3.96 -10.32 -13.74
C ARG A 251 -4.00 -11.35 -12.62
N ALA A 252 -5.20 -11.82 -12.29
CA ALA A 252 -5.39 -12.89 -11.32
C ALA A 252 -5.00 -14.24 -11.93
N GLU A 253 -4.30 -15.06 -11.14
CA GLU A 253 -3.94 -16.43 -11.47
C GLU A 253 -4.23 -17.33 -10.25
N VAL A 254 -4.61 -18.59 -10.50
CA VAL A 254 -4.74 -19.58 -9.44
C VAL A 254 -3.51 -20.46 -9.45
N ASN A 255 -2.75 -20.45 -8.38
CA ASN A 255 -1.52 -21.24 -8.28
C ASN A 255 -1.80 -22.72 -7.99
N GLU A 256 -0.73 -23.53 -7.99
CA GLU A 256 -0.81 -24.99 -7.86
C GLU A 256 -1.46 -25.47 -6.55
N VAL A 257 -1.46 -24.65 -5.50
CA VAL A 257 -2.08 -24.96 -4.20
C VAL A 257 -3.49 -24.38 -4.06
N GLY A 258 -4.07 -23.86 -5.15
CA GLY A 258 -5.42 -23.28 -5.17
C GLY A 258 -5.52 -21.91 -4.50
N GLY A 259 -4.40 -21.19 -4.40
CA GLY A 259 -4.34 -19.81 -3.95
C GLY A 259 -4.48 -18.80 -5.09
N LEU A 260 -5.02 -17.63 -4.80
CA LEU A 260 -5.04 -16.48 -5.70
C LEU A 260 -3.68 -15.78 -5.66
N ASP A 261 -3.05 -15.65 -6.82
CA ASP A 261 -1.89 -14.79 -7.05
C ASP A 261 -2.23 -13.70 -8.06
N TRP A 262 -1.44 -12.63 -8.05
CA TRP A 262 -1.51 -11.54 -9.01
C TRP A 262 -0.18 -11.47 -9.75
N VAL A 263 -0.21 -11.70 -11.06
CA VAL A 263 1.00 -11.76 -11.90
C VAL A 263 1.00 -10.63 -12.92
N PRO A 264 2.17 -10.11 -13.33
CA PRO A 264 2.26 -9.09 -14.37
C PRO A 264 1.52 -9.53 -15.64
N ALA A 265 0.66 -8.64 -16.15
CA ALA A 265 -0.21 -8.87 -17.29
C ALA A 265 0.51 -8.84 -18.64
#